data_AF-A0A6N0HQW8-F1
#
_entry.id   AF-A0A6N0HQW8-F1
#
_cell.length_a   1.000
_cell.length_b   1.000
_cell.length_c   1.000
_cell.angle_alpha   90.00
_cell.angle_beta   90.00
_cell.angle_gamma   90.00
#
_symmetry.space_group_name_H-M   'P 1'
#
loop_
_entity.id
_entity.type
_entity.pdbx_description
1 polymer ?
#
loop_
_entity_poly.entity_id
_entity_poly.type
_entity_poly.pdbx_seq_one_letter_code
_entity_poly.pdbx_strand_id
1 'polypeptide(L)'
;MQTISASSGDARRLINIVEQISLSGLTLLNVESLNQLLQDKINIFDKGGDVFYQQLSAFHKSVRGSSPDGALYWMARILIQMR
;
A
#
# COMPACT_ATOMS: atom_id res chain seq x y z
N MET A 1 10.62 8.21 -18.83
CA MET A 1 9.18 8.31 -19.17
C MET A 1 8.31 7.36 -18.34
N GLN A 2 8.75 6.13 -18.06
CA GLN A 2 7.99 5.15 -17.26
C GLN A 2 7.69 5.60 -15.82
N THR A 3 8.65 6.23 -15.13
CA THR A 3 8.46 6.76 -13.77
C THR A 3 7.41 7.88 -13.69
N ILE A 4 7.38 8.77 -14.71
CA ILE A 4 6.36 9.83 -14.82
C ILE A 4 4.98 9.21 -15.04
N SER A 5 4.87 8.22 -15.93
CA SER A 5 3.62 7.48 -16.15
C SER A 5 3.16 6.74 -14.88
N ALA A 6 4.07 6.09 -14.14
CA ALA A 6 3.79 5.42 -12.87
C ALA A 6 3.42 6.38 -11.74
N SER A 7 3.84 7.64 -11.82
CA SER A 7 3.47 8.70 -10.88
C SER A 7 2.11 9.34 -11.18
N SER A 8 1.50 9.06 -12.35
CA SER A 8 0.25 9.66 -12.82
C SER A 8 0.24 11.21 -12.77
N GLY A 9 1.42 11.85 -12.84
CA GLY A 9 1.56 13.30 -12.72
C GLY A 9 1.60 13.84 -11.29
N ASP A 10 1.52 12.99 -10.26
CA ASP A 10 1.68 13.40 -8.86
C ASP A 10 3.17 13.47 -8.50
N ALA A 11 3.65 14.68 -8.18
CA ALA A 11 5.04 14.94 -7.83
C ALA A 11 5.51 14.19 -6.57
N ARG A 12 4.63 13.97 -5.59
CA ARG A 12 4.94 13.22 -4.37
C ARG A 12 5.16 11.74 -4.69
N ARG A 13 4.30 11.17 -5.53
CA ARG A 13 4.44 9.79 -6.00
C ARG A 13 5.73 9.61 -6.79
N LEU A 14 6.08 10.59 -7.63
CA LEU A 14 7.35 10.59 -8.37
C LEU A 14 8.56 10.62 -7.43
N ILE A 15 8.56 11.49 -6.42
CA ILE A 15 9.64 11.58 -5.42
C ILE A 15 9.80 10.25 -4.68
N ASN A 16 8.70 9.63 -4.25
CA ASN A 16 8.74 8.33 -3.57
C ASN A 16 9.36 7.25 -4.46
N ILE A 17 9.00 7.19 -5.75
CA ILE A 17 9.57 6.23 -6.71
C ILE A 17 11.09 6.45 -6.85
N VAL A 18 11.54 7.70 -6.94
CA VAL A 18 12.98 8.03 -7.06
C VAL A 18 13.74 7.67 -5.80
N GLU A 19 13.18 7.96 -4.62
CA GLU A 19 13.79 7.59 -3.34
C GLU A 19 13.90 6.06 -3.20
N GLN A 20 12.87 5.31 -3.62
CA GLN A 20 12.91 3.85 -3.61
C GLN A 20 13.97 3.28 -4.56
N ILE A 21 14.10 3.85 -5.76
CA ILE A 21 15.17 3.49 -6.69
C ILE A 21 16.54 3.73 -6.03
N SER A 22 16.73 4.86 -5.36
CA SER A 22 18.00 5.15 -4.66
C SER A 22 18.29 4.18 -3.50
N LEU A 23 17.26 3.74 -2.78
CA LEU A 23 17.40 2.81 -1.65
C LEU A 23 17.56 1.35 -2.10
N SER A 24 17.17 1.01 -3.32
CA SER A 24 17.21 -0.36 -3.85
C SER A 24 18.62 -0.92 -4.05
N GLY A 25 19.66 -0.07 -4.06
CA GLY A 25 21.04 -0.50 -4.27
C GLY A 25 21.31 -1.09 -5.66
N LEU A 26 20.38 -0.93 -6.61
CA LEU A 26 20.53 -1.42 -7.98
C LEU A 26 21.70 -0.68 -8.66
N THR A 27 22.74 -1.43 -9.01
CA THR A 27 23.91 -0.93 -9.74
C THR A 27 23.61 -0.62 -11.21
N LEU A 28 22.55 -1.20 -11.76
CA LEU A 28 22.12 -1.00 -13.14
C LEU A 28 20.59 -0.92 -13.21
N LEU A 29 20.08 0.26 -13.58
CA LEU A 29 18.66 0.50 -13.80
C LEU A 29 18.29 0.07 -15.22
N ASN A 30 17.79 -1.16 -15.37
CA ASN A 30 17.14 -1.61 -16.60
C ASN A 30 15.61 -1.57 -16.45
N VAL A 31 14.89 -1.70 -17.58
CA VAL A 31 13.43 -1.60 -17.62
C VAL A 31 12.77 -2.73 -16.83
N GLU A 32 13.31 -3.94 -16.90
CA GLU A 32 12.83 -5.09 -16.12
C GLU A 32 12.94 -4.88 -14.61
N SER A 33 14.08 -4.43 -14.11
CA SER A 33 14.33 -4.14 -12.69
C SER A 33 13.44 -3.01 -12.18
N LEU A 34 13.18 -2.00 -13.02
CA LEU A 34 12.25 -0.93 -12.69
C LEU A 34 10.80 -1.45 -12.61
N ASN A 35 10.38 -2.29 -13.56
CA ASN A 35 9.06 -2.89 -13.54
C ASN A 35 8.86 -3.80 -12.32
N GLN A 36 9.87 -4.59 -11.96
CA GLN A 36 9.83 -5.45 -10.78
C GLN A 36 9.69 -4.62 -9.49
N LEU A 37 10.48 -3.55 -9.37
CA LEU A 37 10.44 -2.63 -8.23
C LEU A 37 9.10 -1.89 -8.12
N LEU A 38 8.46 -1.56 -9.25
CA LEU A 38 7.14 -0.92 -9.29
C LEU A 38 5.99 -1.91 -9.06
N GLN A 39 6.11 -3.17 -9.50
CA GLN A 39 5.08 -4.21 -9.32
C GLN A 39 4.97 -4.68 -7.86
N ASP A 40 6.08 -4.74 -7.12
CA ASP A 40 6.11 -5.22 -5.73
C ASP A 40 5.26 -4.38 -4.76
N LYS A 41 4.79 -3.20 -5.15
CA LYS A 41 4.04 -2.29 -4.27
C LYS A 41 2.73 -1.75 -4.80
N ILE A 42 2.03 -2.54 -5.60
CA ILE A 42 0.61 -2.27 -5.87
C ILE A 42 -0.24 -3.10 -4.88
N ASN A 43 -0.08 -2.85 -3.58
CA ASN A 43 -1.18 -3.12 -2.64
C ASN A 43 -2.20 -1.99 -2.83
N ILE A 44 -2.98 -2.06 -3.91
CA ILE A 44 -4.13 -1.18 -4.06
C ILE A 44 -5.07 -1.55 -2.93
N PHE A 45 -5.16 -0.65 -1.96
CA PHE A 45 -6.27 -0.66 -1.03
C PHE A 45 -7.55 -0.47 -1.82
N ASP A 46 -8.29 -1.56 -1.98
CA ASP A 46 -9.60 -1.54 -2.61
C ASP A 46 -10.62 -0.88 -1.66
N LYS A 47 -10.69 0.45 -1.74
CA LYS A 47 -11.67 1.26 -1.01
C LYS A 47 -13.07 0.88 -1.49
N GLY A 48 -13.72 -0.01 -0.75
CA GLY A 48 -15.05 -0.53 -1.09
C GLY A 48 -15.04 -1.97 -1.61
N GLY A 49 -13.90 -2.65 -1.60
CA GLY A 49 -13.81 -4.08 -1.88
C GLY A 49 -14.29 -4.97 -0.74
N ASP A 50 -14.57 -6.24 -1.07
CA ASP A 50 -15.01 -7.26 -0.10
C ASP A 50 -14.04 -7.41 1.08
N VAL A 51 -12.73 -7.29 0.81
CA VAL A 51 -11.70 -7.39 1.86
C VAL A 51 -11.82 -6.26 2.87
N PHE A 52 -12.09 -5.04 2.42
CA PHE A 52 -12.29 -3.90 3.31
C PHE A 52 -13.55 -4.08 4.17
N TYR A 53 -14.67 -4.52 3.57
CA TYR A 53 -15.90 -4.76 4.31
C TYR A 53 -15.79 -5.90 5.32
N GLN A 54 -15.06 -6.97 4.98
CA GLN A 54 -14.79 -8.06 5.92
C GLN A 54 -13.98 -7.57 7.13
N GLN A 55 -12.95 -6.76 6.89
CA GLN A 55 -12.15 -6.17 7.97
C GLN A 55 -12.96 -5.19 8.83
N LEU A 56 -13.77 -4.34 8.21
CA LEU A 56 -14.64 -3.40 8.92
C LEU A 56 -15.71 -4.12 9.75
N SER A 57 -16.29 -5.20 9.21
CA SER A 57 -17.24 -6.05 9.93
C SER A 57 -16.58 -6.72 11.14
N ALA A 58 -15.36 -7.24 10.98
CA ALA A 58 -14.60 -7.85 12.06
C ALA A 58 -14.21 -6.83 13.15
N PHE A 59 -13.83 -5.62 12.75
CA PHE A 59 -13.60 -4.50 13.66
C PHE A 59 -14.87 -4.17 14.47
N HIS A 60 -16.01 -3.95 13.81
CA HIS A 60 -17.26 -3.60 14.48
C HIS A 60 -17.75 -4.71 15.42
N LYS A 61 -17.60 -5.98 15.03
CA LYS A 61 -17.89 -7.13 15.90
C LYS A 61 -16.97 -7.19 17.11
N SER A 62 -15.68 -6.85 16.95
CA SER A 62 -14.72 -6.81 18.06
C SER A 62 -15.06 -5.71 19.07
N VAL A 63 -15.44 -4.51 18.59
CA VAL A 63 -15.92 -3.41 19.44
C VAL A 63 -17.19 -3.80 20.18
N ARG A 64 -18.20 -4.32 19.48
CA ARG A 64 -19.46 -4.79 20.10
C ARG A 64 -19.23 -5.93 21.09
N GLY A 65 -18.28 -6.82 20.80
CA GLY A 65 -17.90 -7.94 21.64
C GLY A 65 -16.96 -7.58 22.81
N SER A 66 -16.64 -6.30 23.01
CA SER A 66 -15.70 -5.83 24.04
C SER A 66 -14.33 -6.53 23.97
N SER A 67 -13.85 -6.83 22.76
CA SER A 67 -12.50 -7.36 22.53
C SER A 67 -11.58 -6.21 22.07
N PRO A 68 -10.89 -5.53 23.01
CA PRO A 68 -10.05 -4.38 22.70
C PRO A 68 -8.86 -4.75 21.79
N ASP A 69 -8.23 -5.90 22.03
CA ASP A 69 -7.11 -6.37 21.22
C ASP A 69 -7.53 -6.64 19.77
N GLY A 70 -8.69 -7.27 19.58
CA GLY A 70 -9.26 -7.51 18.25
C GLY A 70 -9.61 -6.22 17.53
N ALA A 71 -10.18 -5.25 18.24
CA ALA A 71 -10.50 -3.94 17.69
C ALA A 71 -9.23 -3.19 17.23
N LEU A 72 -8.18 -3.17 18.06
CA LEU A 72 -6.89 -2.55 17.72
C LEU A 72 -6.23 -3.24 16.52
N TYR A 73 -6.25 -4.57 16.48
CA TYR A 73 -5.69 -5.34 15.37
C TYR A 73 -6.36 -5.01 14.03
N TRP A 74 -7.69 -5.06 13.96
CA TRP A 74 -8.41 -4.78 12.72
C TRP A 74 -8.29 -3.32 12.30
N MET A 75 -8.28 -2.39 13.25
CA MET A 75 -8.02 -0.98 12.98
C MET A 75 -6.62 -0.77 12.39
N ALA A 76 -5.57 -1.34 13.00
CA ALA A 76 -4.21 -1.23 12.51
C ALA A 76 -4.05 -1.84 11.11
N ARG A 77 -4.67 -2.99 10.85
CA ARG A 77 -4.71 -3.63 9.52
C ARG A 77 -5.29 -2.71 8.46
N ILE A 78 -6.45 -2.08 8.74
CA ILE A 78 -7.09 -1.14 7.82
C ILE A 78 -6.19 0.07 7.56
N LEU A 79 -5.58 0.64 8.61
CA LEU A 79 -4.70 1.81 8.50
C LEU A 79 -3.42 1.54 7.70
N ILE A 80 -2.80 0.38 7.90
CA ILE A 80 -1.58 -0.02 7.16
C ILE A 80 -1.87 -0.18 5.67
N GLN A 81 -3.03 -0.74 5.33
CA GLN A 81 -3.42 -0.95 3.94
C GLN A 81 -3.76 0.36 3.22
N MET A 82 -4.31 1.36 3.94
CA MET A 82 -4.62 2.68 3.38
C MET A 82 -3.39 3.51 2.92
N ARG A 83 -2.16 3.08 3.23
CA ARG A 83 -0.92 3.80 2.96
C ARG A 83 -0.23 3.32 1.69
#